data_AF-A0A2T2VZE5-F1
#
_entry.id   AF-A0A2T2VZE5-F1
#
_cell.length_a   1.000
_cell.length_b   1.000
_cell.length_c   1.000
_cell.angle_alpha   90.00
_cell.angle_beta   90.00
_cell.angle_gamma   90.00
#
_symmetry.space_group_name_H-M   'P 1'
#
loop_
_entity.id
_entity.type
_entity.pdbx_description
1 polymer ?
#
loop_
_entity_poly.entity_id
_entity_poly.type
_entity_poly.pdbx_seq_one_letter_code
_entity_poly.pdbx_strand_id
1 'polypeptide(L)'
;MPLPIVAVIGRPNVGKSTLVNRLAGAQDAIVYDQPGVTRDRTYQPAFWRDRDYLVVDTGGLVFDDDTEFLPYIREQAQLALTEASAAVFVVDGKTGPTESDREIASWLRQQSVPVLLAVNKCESLEDGLVQAAQFWELGLGEPFAVSGIHGNGTGELLDALVEFLPETVEEAETEEIKVAIVGRPNVGKSSLLNAFVGETRAIVSPISGTTRDAIDMQVQHGDQIYRLIDTAGIRKKKSVEYGPEFFGINRAFKAIRRADVVLLVIDALDGVTEQDQKLAGRIEEDGRACVIVVNKWDAVEKDSHTIYDFDHQISARLNFLDWAKRIFVSAKTGQRVPKILELVDHAVEQHRRRVSTSVVNEVLEDAVKWHTPPTTRQGRQGRIYYGTQVTVRPPSFTLFVNDPHLLKDNYRRYVERQFRENLGFEGTPIRIFWRGKAMRDLERNNPNRATKVK
;
A
#
# COMPACT_ATOMS: atom_id res chain seq x y z
N MET A 1 -12.93 -2.36 4.03
CA MET A 1 -13.14 -2.68 5.46
C MET A 1 -11.93 -2.25 6.28
N PRO A 2 -12.08 -1.84 7.56
CA PRO A 2 -10.94 -1.64 8.46
C PRO A 2 -10.19 -2.96 8.68
N LEU A 3 -8.87 -2.90 8.89
CA LEU A 3 -8.06 -4.08 9.15
C LEU A 3 -8.55 -4.81 10.42
N PRO A 4 -8.57 -6.16 10.45
CA PRO A 4 -8.87 -6.92 11.65
C PRO A 4 -7.95 -6.51 12.80
N ILE A 5 -8.48 -6.41 14.01
CA ILE A 5 -7.70 -6.02 15.20
C ILE A 5 -7.45 -7.24 16.07
N VAL A 6 -6.22 -7.40 16.53
CA VAL A 6 -5.77 -8.42 17.48
C VAL A 6 -5.34 -7.75 18.77
N ALA A 7 -6.04 -8.03 19.86
CA ALA A 7 -5.71 -7.48 21.17
C ALA A 7 -4.70 -8.36 21.91
N VAL A 8 -3.62 -7.77 22.44
CA VAL A 8 -2.65 -8.49 23.28
C VAL A 8 -2.87 -8.11 24.74
N ILE A 9 -3.35 -9.08 25.52
CA ILE A 9 -3.82 -8.90 26.90
C ILE A 9 -2.92 -9.70 27.84
N GLY A 10 -2.72 -9.23 29.05
CA GLY A 10 -1.91 -9.92 30.06
C GLY A 10 -1.48 -9.00 31.17
N ARG A 11 -1.00 -9.58 32.26
CA ARG A 11 -0.44 -8.80 33.38
C ARG A 11 0.76 -7.95 32.99
N PRO A 12 1.15 -6.97 33.81
CA PRO A 12 2.45 -6.32 33.69
C PRO A 12 3.60 -7.34 33.67
N ASN A 13 4.70 -7.00 32.98
CA ASN A 13 5.97 -7.75 32.98
C ASN A 13 5.97 -9.19 32.40
N VAL A 14 4.85 -9.68 31.84
CA VAL A 14 4.79 -10.94 31.09
C VAL A 14 5.42 -10.86 29.69
N GLY A 15 5.80 -9.66 29.24
CA GLY A 15 6.47 -9.43 27.96
C GLY A 15 5.54 -9.15 26.77
N LYS A 16 4.36 -8.56 27.02
CA LYS A 16 3.37 -8.18 25.99
C LYS A 16 3.98 -7.32 24.88
N SER A 17 4.58 -6.18 25.21
CA SER A 17 5.13 -5.25 24.22
C SER A 17 6.26 -5.87 23.40
N THR A 18 7.06 -6.76 24.02
CA THR A 18 8.09 -7.53 23.32
C THR A 18 7.46 -8.49 22.31
N LEU A 19 6.37 -9.16 22.66
CA LEU A 19 5.63 -10.03 21.76
C LEU A 19 4.93 -9.22 20.66
N VAL A 20 4.25 -8.12 20.98
CA VAL A 20 3.60 -7.22 20.01
C VAL A 20 4.58 -6.75 18.95
N ASN A 21 5.73 -6.20 19.37
CA ASN A 21 6.78 -5.76 18.44
C ASN A 21 7.32 -6.89 17.56
N ARG A 22 7.25 -8.14 18.06
CA ARG A 22 7.61 -9.30 17.26
C ARG A 22 6.53 -9.64 16.23
N LEU A 23 5.26 -9.69 16.64
CA LEU A 23 4.15 -10.03 15.76
C LEU A 23 3.97 -8.97 14.65
N ALA A 24 4.19 -7.69 14.97
CA ALA A 24 4.17 -6.59 14.00
C ALA A 24 5.34 -6.59 13.02
N GLY A 25 6.43 -7.31 13.33
CA GLY A 25 7.67 -7.26 12.56
C GLY A 25 8.43 -5.93 12.72
N ALA A 26 9.69 -5.88 12.28
CA ALA A 26 10.54 -4.69 12.35
C ALA A 26 10.15 -3.63 11.29
N GLN A 27 8.91 -3.12 11.38
CA GLN A 27 8.52 -1.84 10.80
C GLN A 27 8.52 -0.80 11.92
N ASP A 28 9.19 0.33 11.70
CA ASP A 28 9.07 1.49 12.57
C ASP A 28 7.58 1.79 12.75
N ALA A 29 7.14 1.92 14.01
CA ALA A 29 5.77 2.23 14.36
C ALA A 29 5.32 3.51 13.64
N ILE A 30 4.56 3.36 12.55
CA ILE A 30 3.86 4.48 11.94
C ILE A 30 2.55 4.62 12.72
N VAL A 31 2.50 5.62 13.59
CA VAL A 31 1.29 6.03 14.29
C VAL A 31 0.27 6.48 13.25
N TYR A 32 -0.81 5.72 13.09
CA TYR A 32 -1.97 6.15 12.31
C TYR A 32 -2.79 7.15 13.14
N ASP A 33 -2.64 8.43 12.85
CA ASP A 33 -3.57 9.46 13.35
C ASP A 33 -4.86 9.42 12.50
N GLN A 34 -5.82 8.57 12.89
CA GLN A 34 -7.21 8.75 12.48
C GLN A 34 -7.87 9.80 13.39
N PRO A 35 -8.61 10.79 12.84
CA PRO A 35 -9.33 11.75 13.68
C PRO A 35 -10.44 11.04 14.46
N GLY A 36 -10.23 10.85 15.77
CA GLY A 36 -11.19 10.21 16.67
C GLY A 36 -10.60 9.16 17.63
N VAL A 37 -9.32 8.81 17.48
CA VAL A 37 -8.65 7.81 18.33
C VAL A 37 -7.96 8.51 19.50
N THR A 38 -8.30 8.10 20.73
CA THR A 38 -7.65 8.55 21.97
C THR A 38 -6.17 8.16 21.97
N ARG A 39 -5.31 9.07 22.45
CA ARG A 39 -3.83 9.04 22.49
C ARG A 39 -3.16 7.82 23.15
N ASP A 40 -3.93 6.84 23.64
CA ASP A 40 -3.48 5.87 24.64
C ASP A 40 -3.20 4.46 24.09
N ARG A 41 -3.43 4.19 22.78
CA ARG A 41 -3.28 2.85 22.19
C ARG A 41 -2.30 2.83 21.02
N THR A 42 -1.26 2.01 21.10
CA THR A 42 -0.34 1.77 19.99
C THR A 42 -0.86 0.62 19.14
N TYR A 43 -1.51 0.97 18.02
CA TYR A 43 -1.86 0.01 16.97
C TYR A 43 -0.63 -0.19 16.07
N GLN A 44 -0.22 -1.44 15.86
CA GLN A 44 0.90 -1.79 15.00
C GLN A 44 0.43 -2.69 13.86
N PRO A 45 0.73 -2.36 12.60
CA PRO A 45 0.40 -3.24 11.48
C PRO A 45 1.23 -4.53 11.54
N ALA A 46 0.59 -5.65 11.21
CA ALA A 46 1.17 -6.98 11.19
C ALA A 46 0.65 -7.76 9.97
N PHE A 47 1.45 -8.72 9.51
CA PHE A 47 1.12 -9.53 8.33
C PHE A 47 1.53 -10.99 8.54
N TRP A 48 0.62 -11.92 8.26
CA TRP A 48 0.88 -13.36 8.32
C TRP A 48 0.01 -14.13 7.34
N ARG A 49 0.58 -15.09 6.58
CA ARG A 49 -0.13 -15.95 5.59
C ARG A 49 -1.20 -15.22 4.76
N ASP A 50 -0.80 -14.10 4.15
CA ASP A 50 -1.68 -13.27 3.29
C ASP A 50 -2.83 -12.55 4.02
N ARG A 51 -2.75 -12.42 5.35
CA ARG A 51 -3.66 -11.61 6.17
C ARG A 51 -2.94 -10.40 6.74
N ASP A 52 -3.41 -9.21 6.38
CA ASP A 52 -3.05 -7.95 7.04
C ASP A 52 -3.96 -7.74 8.26
N TYR A 53 -3.38 -7.35 9.40
CA TYR A 53 -4.13 -7.06 10.63
C TYR A 53 -3.39 -6.02 11.50
N LEU A 54 -4.08 -5.47 12.49
CA LEU A 54 -3.52 -4.55 13.47
C LEU A 54 -3.37 -5.27 14.81
N VAL A 55 -2.21 -5.13 15.45
CA VAL A 55 -1.98 -5.60 16.81
C VAL A 55 -2.04 -4.42 17.76
N VAL A 56 -2.82 -4.53 18.83
CA VAL A 56 -2.91 -3.49 19.87
C VAL A 56 -2.40 -4.03 21.21
N ASP A 57 -1.46 -3.30 21.82
CA ASP A 57 -0.99 -3.58 23.18
C ASP A 57 -1.91 -2.89 24.20
N THR A 58 -2.52 -3.66 25.10
CA THR A 58 -3.36 -3.11 26.17
C THR A 58 -2.56 -2.61 27.37
N GLY A 59 -1.22 -2.67 27.35
CA GLY A 59 -0.34 -2.43 28.49
C GLY A 59 0.50 -1.14 28.48
N GLY A 60 0.28 -0.21 27.55
CA GLY A 60 1.16 0.95 27.30
C GLY A 60 1.24 2.07 28.36
N LEU A 61 0.58 1.95 29.52
CA LEU A 61 0.71 2.92 30.62
C LEU A 61 1.27 2.23 31.86
N VAL A 62 2.46 2.68 32.26
CA VAL A 62 3.16 2.30 33.48
C VAL A 62 2.34 2.74 34.69
N PHE A 63 2.12 1.84 35.65
CA PHE A 63 1.65 2.20 36.98
C PHE A 63 2.48 1.43 38.02
N ASP A 64 3.12 2.18 38.90
CA ASP A 64 3.65 1.70 40.18
C ASP A 64 2.45 1.45 41.13
N ASP A 65 2.44 0.31 41.85
CA ASP A 65 1.66 -0.02 43.08
C ASP A 65 0.64 -1.20 43.03
N ASP A 66 1.11 -2.36 43.51
CA ASP A 66 0.59 -3.75 43.49
C ASP A 66 -0.78 -4.09 44.12
N THR A 67 -1.71 -3.16 44.36
CA THR A 67 -2.91 -3.51 45.17
C THR A 67 -4.31 -3.24 44.62
N GLU A 68 -4.51 -2.47 43.53
CA GLU A 68 -5.87 -2.23 42.96
C GLU A 68 -5.94 -2.36 41.41
N PHE A 69 -5.19 -3.29 40.83
CA PHE A 69 -4.96 -3.33 39.38
C PHE A 69 -6.01 -4.03 38.50
N LEU A 70 -6.77 -4.98 39.05
CA LEU A 70 -7.63 -5.86 38.24
C LEU A 70 -8.82 -5.15 37.54
N PRO A 71 -9.52 -4.17 38.15
CA PRO A 71 -10.62 -3.47 37.49
C PRO A 71 -10.19 -2.66 36.27
N TYR A 72 -9.05 -1.97 36.36
CA TYR A 72 -8.50 -1.14 35.27
C TYR A 72 -7.97 -1.97 34.11
N ILE A 73 -7.31 -3.10 34.40
CA ILE A 73 -6.89 -4.06 33.35
C ILE A 73 -8.12 -4.60 32.61
N ARG A 74 -9.21 -4.88 33.32
CA ARG A 74 -10.47 -5.34 32.72
C ARG A 74 -11.10 -4.28 31.84
N GLU A 75 -11.15 -3.02 32.26
CA GLU A 75 -11.72 -1.92 31.46
C GLU A 75 -10.93 -1.71 30.15
N GLN A 76 -9.60 -1.70 30.23
CA GLN A 76 -8.72 -1.57 29.06
C GLN A 76 -8.84 -2.77 28.12
N ALA A 77 -8.85 -3.98 28.69
CA ALA A 77 -9.03 -5.20 27.92
C ALA A 77 -10.43 -5.25 27.27
N GLN A 78 -11.49 -4.81 27.96
CA GLN A 78 -12.85 -4.82 27.44
C GLN A 78 -12.99 -3.89 26.23
N LEU A 79 -12.41 -2.70 26.30
CA LEU A 79 -12.41 -1.78 25.17
C LEU A 79 -11.63 -2.33 23.97
N ALA A 80 -10.47 -2.95 24.21
CA ALA A 80 -9.69 -3.58 23.15
C ALA A 80 -10.42 -4.79 22.53
N LEU A 81 -11.10 -5.60 23.35
CA LEU A 81 -11.88 -6.75 22.89
C LEU A 81 -13.13 -6.35 22.09
N THR A 82 -13.74 -5.20 22.38
CA THR A 82 -14.93 -4.73 21.64
C THR A 82 -14.63 -4.50 20.16
N GLU A 83 -13.41 -4.09 19.83
CA GLU A 83 -12.94 -3.83 18.46
C GLU A 83 -12.17 -5.02 17.86
N ALA A 84 -11.75 -5.98 18.69
CA ALA A 84 -10.89 -7.07 18.26
C ALA A 84 -11.64 -8.22 17.60
N SER A 85 -11.06 -8.75 16.53
CA SER A 85 -11.48 -10.00 15.89
C SER A 85 -10.97 -11.22 16.64
N ALA A 86 -9.81 -11.11 17.30
CA ALA A 86 -9.21 -12.15 18.14
C ALA A 86 -8.34 -11.53 19.23
N ALA A 87 -8.02 -12.29 20.27
CA ALA A 87 -7.14 -11.85 21.35
C ALA A 87 -6.05 -12.87 21.67
N VAL A 88 -4.89 -12.37 22.08
CA VAL A 88 -3.76 -13.17 22.57
C VAL A 88 -3.57 -12.84 24.05
N PHE A 89 -3.82 -13.82 24.91
CA PHE A 89 -3.57 -13.71 26.34
C PHE A 89 -2.15 -14.19 26.66
N VAL A 90 -1.31 -13.29 27.15
CA VAL A 90 0.11 -13.53 27.41
C VAL A 90 0.36 -13.78 28.88
N VAL A 91 1.00 -14.91 29.19
CA VAL A 91 1.41 -15.31 30.54
C VAL A 91 2.91 -15.59 30.60
N ASP A 92 3.48 -15.64 31.80
CA ASP A 92 4.92 -15.84 32.00
C ASP A 92 5.25 -17.31 32.31
N GLY A 93 5.85 -18.01 31.34
CA GLY A 93 6.23 -19.42 31.47
C GLY A 93 7.28 -19.72 32.54
N LYS A 94 8.07 -18.73 32.97
CA LYS A 94 9.08 -18.89 34.04
C LYS A 94 8.46 -18.81 35.43
N THR A 95 7.47 -17.95 35.59
CA THR A 95 6.77 -17.76 36.87
C THR A 95 5.70 -18.83 37.10
N GLY A 96 5.11 -19.36 36.03
CA GLY A 96 3.96 -20.25 36.14
C GLY A 96 2.65 -19.49 36.33
N PRO A 97 1.51 -20.20 36.45
CA PRO A 97 0.19 -19.59 36.55
C PRO A 97 -0.01 -18.91 37.92
N THR A 98 -0.28 -17.61 37.88
CA THR A 98 -0.57 -16.81 39.08
C THR A 98 -2.08 -16.66 39.31
N GLU A 99 -2.49 -16.24 40.51
CA GLU A 99 -3.91 -16.03 40.81
C GLU A 99 -4.56 -14.98 39.90
N SER A 100 -3.83 -13.90 39.62
CA SER A 100 -4.28 -12.89 38.69
C SER A 100 -4.40 -13.39 37.25
N ASP A 101 -3.59 -14.37 36.82
CA ASP A 101 -3.76 -15.02 35.51
C ASP A 101 -5.04 -15.86 35.48
N ARG A 102 -5.38 -16.55 36.59
CA ARG A 102 -6.63 -17.30 36.72
C ARG A 102 -7.84 -16.37 36.68
N GLU A 103 -7.77 -15.22 37.34
CA GLU A 103 -8.84 -14.23 37.31
C GLU A 103 -9.06 -13.63 35.92
N ILE A 104 -7.98 -13.24 35.23
CA ILE A 104 -8.07 -12.71 33.86
C ILE A 104 -8.58 -13.80 32.91
N ALA A 105 -8.08 -15.03 33.02
CA ALA A 105 -8.56 -16.15 32.21
C ALA A 105 -10.05 -16.45 32.45
N SER A 106 -10.50 -16.41 33.70
CA SER A 106 -11.92 -16.59 34.05
C SER A 106 -12.82 -15.55 33.42
N TRP A 107 -12.36 -14.29 33.40
CA TRP A 107 -13.06 -13.21 32.74
C TRP A 107 -13.03 -13.31 31.21
N LEU A 108 -11.89 -13.70 30.62
CA LEU A 108 -11.74 -13.90 29.17
C LEU A 108 -12.62 -15.02 28.62
N ARG A 109 -12.83 -16.10 29.39
CA ARG A 109 -13.75 -17.20 29.02
C ARG A 109 -15.21 -16.76 28.86
N GLN A 110 -15.59 -15.62 29.41
CA GLN A 110 -16.96 -15.08 29.32
C GLN A 110 -17.13 -14.17 28.08
N GLN A 111 -16.05 -13.88 27.35
CA GLN A 111 -16.07 -13.00 26.19
C GLN A 111 -16.39 -13.78 24.91
N SER A 112 -17.01 -13.11 23.93
CA SER A 112 -17.36 -13.71 22.64
C SER A 112 -16.19 -13.74 21.64
N VAL A 113 -15.10 -13.05 21.94
CA VAL A 113 -13.91 -12.96 21.08
C VAL A 113 -13.05 -14.21 21.30
N PRO A 114 -12.54 -14.87 20.24
CA PRO A 114 -11.64 -15.99 20.38
C PRO A 114 -10.32 -15.55 21.04
N VAL A 115 -9.87 -16.32 22.05
CA VAL A 115 -8.68 -16.04 22.84
C VAL A 115 -7.67 -17.17 22.67
N LEU A 116 -6.45 -16.84 22.26
CA LEU A 116 -5.32 -17.76 22.23
C LEU A 116 -4.40 -17.52 23.42
N LEU A 117 -3.91 -18.59 24.02
CA LEU A 117 -3.04 -18.53 25.20
C LEU A 117 -1.56 -18.61 24.79
N ALA A 118 -0.82 -17.52 24.97
CA ALA A 118 0.60 -17.43 24.67
C ALA A 118 1.43 -17.47 25.98
N VAL A 119 2.14 -18.59 26.19
CA VAL A 119 3.06 -18.75 27.32
C VAL A 119 4.42 -18.20 26.92
N ASN A 120 4.71 -16.97 27.31
CA ASN A 120 5.91 -16.24 26.91
C ASN A 120 7.11 -16.59 27.80
N LYS A 121 8.32 -16.19 27.36
CA LYS A 121 9.61 -16.48 28.02
C LYS A 121 9.99 -17.97 27.99
N CYS A 122 9.46 -18.73 27.03
CA CYS A 122 9.89 -20.09 26.72
C CYS A 122 11.04 -20.06 25.69
N GLU A 123 12.28 -19.79 26.14
CA GLU A 123 13.42 -19.64 25.22
C GLU A 123 13.96 -20.96 24.67
N SER A 124 13.79 -22.07 25.40
CA SER A 124 14.13 -23.43 24.99
C SER A 124 12.91 -24.12 24.38
N LEU A 125 13.07 -24.84 23.27
CA LEU A 125 11.98 -25.57 22.60
C LEU A 125 11.47 -26.74 23.47
N GLU A 126 12.39 -27.55 24.00
CA GLU A 126 12.03 -28.73 24.81
C GLU A 126 11.48 -28.32 26.19
N ASP A 127 12.18 -27.42 26.89
CA ASP A 127 11.73 -26.97 28.21
C ASP A 127 10.49 -26.08 28.12
N GLY A 128 10.33 -25.36 27.01
CA GLY A 128 9.20 -24.46 26.76
C GLY A 128 7.86 -25.19 26.72
N LEU A 129 7.81 -26.37 26.09
CA LEU A 129 6.59 -27.20 26.05
C LEU A 129 6.22 -27.69 27.46
N VAL A 130 7.21 -28.08 28.26
CA VAL A 130 6.99 -28.49 29.66
C VAL A 130 6.50 -27.32 30.50
N GLN A 131 7.09 -26.13 30.33
CA GLN A 131 6.68 -24.90 31.00
C GLN A 131 5.27 -24.46 30.61
N ALA A 132 4.85 -24.69 29.37
CA ALA A 132 3.51 -24.35 28.89
C ALA A 132 2.44 -25.33 29.40
N ALA A 133 2.80 -26.59 29.68
CA ALA A 133 1.84 -27.62 30.07
C ALA A 133 1.05 -27.30 31.36
N GLN A 134 1.66 -26.60 32.33
CA GLN A 134 0.93 -26.19 33.54
C GLN A 134 -0.20 -25.18 33.26
N PHE A 135 -0.17 -24.46 32.13
CA PHE A 135 -1.16 -23.42 31.81
C PHE A 135 -2.44 -23.96 31.18
N TRP A 136 -2.52 -25.27 30.91
CA TRP A 136 -3.79 -25.94 30.60
C TRP A 136 -4.85 -25.70 31.70
N GLU A 137 -4.42 -25.48 32.96
CA GLU A 137 -5.31 -25.17 34.08
C GLU A 137 -6.14 -23.89 33.87
N LEU A 138 -5.69 -22.98 32.99
CA LEU A 138 -6.41 -21.73 32.69
C LEU A 138 -7.61 -21.94 31.77
N GLY A 139 -7.78 -23.11 31.15
CA GLY A 139 -8.98 -23.47 30.39
C GLY A 139 -9.29 -22.57 29.19
N LEU A 140 -8.25 -22.04 28.53
CA LEU A 140 -8.36 -21.17 27.34
C LEU A 140 -7.95 -21.89 26.04
N GLY A 141 -7.94 -23.23 26.04
CA GLY A 141 -7.45 -24.04 24.93
C GLY A 141 -5.95 -24.36 25.03
N GLU A 142 -5.35 -24.70 23.89
CA GLU A 142 -3.95 -25.11 23.82
C GLU A 142 -3.00 -23.94 24.17
N PRO A 143 -2.08 -24.13 25.14
CA PRO A 143 -1.08 -23.13 25.48
C PRO A 143 0.08 -23.16 24.46
N PHE A 144 0.27 -22.07 23.74
CA PHE A 144 1.37 -21.88 22.80
C PHE A 144 2.62 -21.41 23.54
N ALA A 145 3.66 -22.25 23.61
CA ALA A 145 4.96 -21.87 24.16
C ALA A 145 5.67 -20.90 23.22
N VAL A 146 5.87 -19.65 23.62
CA VAL A 146 6.45 -18.60 22.78
C VAL A 146 7.64 -17.88 23.42
N SER A 147 8.50 -17.33 22.57
CA SER A 147 9.54 -16.39 23.00
C SER A 147 9.43 -15.07 22.24
N GLY A 148 8.97 -14.03 22.92
CA GLY A 148 8.98 -12.66 22.41
C GLY A 148 10.39 -12.11 22.11
N ILE A 149 11.45 -12.69 22.70
CA ILE A 149 12.86 -12.26 22.47
C ILE A 149 13.57 -13.11 21.41
N HIS A 150 13.34 -14.42 21.32
CA HIS A 150 14.03 -15.30 20.35
C HIS A 150 13.21 -15.75 19.13
N GLY A 151 11.89 -15.87 19.27
CA GLY A 151 10.94 -16.00 18.16
C GLY A 151 10.38 -17.40 18.03
N ASN A 152 10.79 -18.30 18.93
CA ASN A 152 10.30 -19.66 19.00
C ASN A 152 8.79 -19.63 19.28
N GLY A 153 8.05 -20.52 18.64
CA GLY A 153 6.62 -20.72 18.87
C GLY A 153 5.69 -19.65 18.31
N THR A 154 6.22 -18.50 17.85
CA THR A 154 5.36 -17.41 17.37
C THR A 154 4.71 -17.72 16.03
N GLY A 155 5.32 -18.59 15.21
CA GLY A 155 4.74 -19.02 13.94
C GLY A 155 3.50 -19.89 14.15
N GLU A 156 3.58 -20.86 15.06
CA GLU A 156 2.47 -21.73 15.43
C GLU A 156 1.31 -20.94 16.05
N LEU A 157 1.62 -19.99 16.93
CA LEU A 157 0.63 -19.06 17.48
C LEU A 157 -0.05 -18.23 16.37
N LEU A 158 0.73 -17.72 15.42
CA LEU A 158 0.22 -16.90 14.32
C LEU A 158 -0.60 -17.71 13.32
N ASP A 159 -0.21 -18.95 13.05
CA ASP A 159 -0.95 -19.89 12.22
C ASP A 159 -2.34 -20.15 12.79
N ALA A 160 -2.44 -20.39 14.10
CA ALA A 160 -3.73 -20.55 14.78
C ALA A 160 -4.52 -19.23 14.85
N LEU A 161 -3.84 -18.09 15.06
CA LEU A 161 -4.48 -16.78 15.17
C LEU A 161 -5.21 -16.37 13.88
N VAL A 162 -4.58 -16.58 12.71
CA VAL A 162 -5.15 -16.13 11.42
C VAL A 162 -6.43 -16.88 11.03
N GLU A 163 -6.66 -18.09 11.55
CA GLU A 163 -7.90 -18.84 11.33
C GLU A 163 -9.12 -18.14 11.94
N PHE A 164 -8.91 -17.31 12.97
CA PHE A 164 -9.97 -16.52 13.61
C PHE A 164 -10.15 -15.13 13.01
N LEU A 165 -9.26 -14.71 12.11
CA LEU A 165 -9.38 -13.42 11.44
C LEU A 165 -10.30 -13.56 10.23
N PRO A 166 -11.20 -12.58 10.00
CA PRO A 166 -12.04 -12.59 8.81
C PRO A 166 -11.15 -12.59 7.57
N GLU A 167 -11.59 -13.30 6.53
CA GLU A 167 -10.92 -13.27 5.24
C GLU A 167 -10.78 -11.83 4.79
N THR A 168 -9.59 -11.44 4.35
CA THR A 168 -9.39 -10.23 3.54
C THR A 168 -10.10 -10.49 2.22
N VAL A 169 -11.42 -10.45 2.24
CA VAL A 169 -12.21 -10.28 1.04
C VAL A 169 -11.80 -8.89 0.55
N GLU A 170 -11.17 -8.84 -0.62
CA GLU A 170 -11.14 -7.60 -1.39
C GLU A 170 -12.60 -7.19 -1.57
N GLU A 171 -13.11 -6.35 -0.67
CA GLU A 171 -14.40 -5.73 -0.88
C GLU A 171 -14.27 -5.00 -2.21
N ALA A 172 -15.06 -5.43 -3.19
CA ALA A 172 -15.44 -4.60 -4.30
C ALA A 172 -16.20 -3.40 -3.73
N GLU A 173 -15.48 -2.43 -3.17
CA GLU A 173 -15.97 -1.07 -3.02
C GLU A 173 -16.53 -0.70 -4.39
N THR A 174 -17.82 -0.38 -4.47
CA THR A 174 -18.48 0.10 -5.70
C THR A 174 -17.50 0.99 -6.47
N GLU A 175 -16.97 0.45 -7.57
CA GLU A 175 -15.64 0.76 -8.11
C GLU A 175 -15.60 2.10 -8.85
N GLU A 176 -16.06 3.18 -8.25
CA GLU A 176 -16.01 4.46 -8.92
C GLU A 176 -14.56 4.87 -9.21
N ILE A 177 -14.22 4.97 -10.49
CA ILE A 177 -12.89 5.37 -10.94
C ILE A 177 -12.80 6.89 -10.89
N LYS A 178 -11.91 7.43 -10.06
CA LYS A 178 -11.69 8.88 -9.97
C LYS A 178 -10.76 9.35 -11.08
N VAL A 179 -11.29 10.08 -12.04
CA VAL A 179 -10.57 10.58 -13.22
C VAL A 179 -10.37 12.10 -13.11
N ALA A 180 -9.14 12.58 -13.19
CA ALA A 180 -8.86 14.01 -13.32
C ALA A 180 -8.45 14.37 -14.76
N ILE A 181 -9.07 15.40 -15.35
CA ILE A 181 -8.68 15.93 -16.66
C ILE A 181 -7.78 17.16 -16.45
N VAL A 182 -6.49 17.01 -16.71
CA VAL A 182 -5.49 18.07 -16.49
C VAL A 182 -4.77 18.44 -17.78
N GLY A 183 -4.16 19.63 -17.81
CA GLY A 183 -3.48 20.16 -18.98
C GLY A 183 -3.57 21.68 -19.02
N ARG A 184 -2.79 22.32 -19.89
CA ARG A 184 -2.78 23.78 -20.07
C ARG A 184 -4.14 24.37 -20.46
N PRO A 185 -4.36 25.69 -20.29
CA PRO A 185 -5.50 26.37 -20.90
C PRO A 185 -5.65 26.05 -22.40
N ASN A 186 -6.88 26.00 -22.90
CA ASN A 186 -7.20 25.88 -24.33
C ASN A 186 -6.77 24.60 -25.08
N VAL A 187 -6.15 23.62 -24.41
CA VAL A 187 -5.84 22.27 -24.96
C VAL A 187 -7.09 21.42 -25.25
N GLY A 188 -8.28 21.89 -24.85
CA GLY A 188 -9.56 21.24 -25.16
C GLY A 188 -10.15 20.35 -24.05
N LYS A 189 -9.73 20.51 -22.79
CA LYS A 189 -10.32 19.82 -21.63
C LYS A 189 -11.85 19.93 -21.54
N SER A 190 -12.41 21.11 -21.78
CA SER A 190 -13.87 21.32 -21.74
C SER A 190 -14.59 20.63 -22.89
N SER A 191 -13.98 20.59 -24.07
CA SER A 191 -14.51 19.82 -25.19
C SER A 191 -14.50 18.32 -24.88
N LEU A 192 -13.42 17.83 -24.25
CA LEU A 192 -13.30 16.42 -23.86
C LEU A 192 -14.33 16.04 -22.78
N LEU A 193 -14.51 16.88 -21.77
CA LEU A 193 -15.55 16.71 -20.74
C LEU A 193 -16.94 16.63 -21.38
N ASN A 194 -17.25 17.52 -22.32
CA ASN A 194 -18.55 17.52 -23.00
C ASN A 194 -18.74 16.29 -23.89
N ALA A 195 -17.68 15.82 -24.56
CA ALA A 195 -17.72 14.61 -25.35
C ALA A 195 -18.04 13.39 -24.48
N PHE A 196 -17.39 13.26 -23.30
CA PHE A 196 -17.74 12.21 -22.34
C PHE A 196 -19.19 12.29 -21.89
N VAL A 197 -19.69 13.48 -21.53
CA VAL A 197 -21.07 13.67 -21.08
C VAL A 197 -22.11 13.42 -22.20
N GLY A 198 -21.76 13.71 -23.46
CA GLY A 198 -22.67 13.58 -24.60
C GLY A 198 -22.83 12.15 -25.12
N GLU A 199 -21.82 11.30 -24.98
CA GLU A 199 -21.85 9.89 -25.42
C GLU A 199 -22.33 8.91 -24.34
N THR A 200 -22.31 9.32 -23.07
CA THR A 200 -22.68 8.47 -21.93
C THR A 200 -23.98 8.93 -21.28
N ARG A 201 -24.70 8.01 -20.63
CA ARG A 201 -25.83 8.36 -19.76
C ARG A 201 -25.27 9.01 -18.50
N ALA A 202 -24.93 10.29 -18.58
CA ALA A 202 -24.45 11.06 -17.43
C ALA A 202 -25.61 11.25 -16.44
N ILE A 203 -25.63 10.46 -15.37
CA ILE A 203 -26.44 10.76 -14.20
C ILE A 203 -25.69 11.85 -13.42
N VAL A 204 -26.08 13.10 -13.65
CA VAL A 204 -25.53 14.23 -12.91
C VAL A 204 -26.17 14.24 -11.51
N SER A 205 -25.52 13.61 -10.54
CA SER A 205 -25.87 13.76 -9.12
C SER A 205 -24.96 14.80 -8.46
N PRO A 206 -25.46 15.99 -8.09
CA PRO A 206 -24.74 16.90 -7.22
C PRO A 206 -24.81 16.36 -5.79
N ILE A 207 -23.81 15.57 -5.37
CA ILE A 207 -23.70 15.18 -3.96
C ILE A 207 -23.26 16.41 -3.15
N SER A 208 -24.23 17.17 -2.68
CA SER A 208 -24.06 18.25 -1.71
C SER A 208 -23.68 17.66 -0.35
N GLY A 209 -22.45 17.87 0.13
CA GLY A 209 -22.14 17.41 1.49
C GLY A 209 -20.71 17.56 2.02
N THR A 210 -19.67 17.66 1.20
CA THR A 210 -18.29 17.81 1.73
C THR A 210 -17.75 19.22 1.49
N THR A 211 -17.39 19.87 2.58
CA THR A 211 -16.88 21.23 2.75
C THR A 211 -16.14 21.84 1.54
N ARG A 212 -16.67 23.00 1.09
CA ARG A 212 -16.06 24.07 0.27
C ARG A 212 -14.97 23.63 -0.72
N ASP A 213 -15.33 23.57 -2.00
CA ASP A 213 -14.44 23.49 -3.19
C ASP A 213 -14.12 22.10 -3.77
N ALA A 214 -15.13 21.47 -4.40
CA ALA A 214 -15.05 20.87 -5.76
C ALA A 214 -16.43 20.32 -6.19
N ILE A 215 -16.90 20.68 -7.39
CA ILE A 215 -18.08 20.05 -8.02
C ILE A 215 -17.54 18.91 -8.89
N ASP A 216 -17.50 17.69 -8.34
CA ASP A 216 -17.18 16.49 -9.09
C ASP A 216 -18.42 16.01 -9.87
N MET A 217 -18.21 15.28 -10.97
CA MET A 217 -19.30 14.78 -11.82
C MET A 217 -19.22 13.26 -11.95
N GLN A 218 -20.36 12.58 -11.83
CA GLN A 218 -20.45 11.16 -12.09
C GLN A 218 -20.86 10.91 -13.53
N VAL A 219 -20.18 9.96 -14.17
CA VAL A 219 -20.45 9.51 -15.54
C VAL A 219 -20.51 7.98 -15.50
N GLN A 220 -21.54 7.40 -16.11
CA GLN A 220 -21.67 5.95 -16.23
C GLN A 220 -21.47 5.52 -17.68
N HIS A 221 -20.54 4.59 -17.92
CA HIS A 221 -20.32 3.96 -19.21
C HIS A 221 -20.34 2.44 -19.05
N GLY A 222 -21.32 1.78 -19.66
CA GLY A 222 -21.62 0.38 -19.35
C GLY A 222 -21.98 0.20 -17.87
N ASP A 223 -21.32 -0.74 -17.20
CA ASP A 223 -21.49 -1.03 -15.77
C ASP A 223 -20.50 -0.23 -14.89
N GLN A 224 -19.56 0.50 -15.50
CA GLN A 224 -18.52 1.24 -14.80
C GLN A 224 -18.94 2.68 -14.51
N ILE A 225 -18.70 3.12 -13.27
CA ILE A 225 -18.95 4.50 -12.81
C ILE A 225 -17.62 5.25 -12.74
N TYR A 226 -17.58 6.46 -13.29
CA TYR A 226 -16.41 7.34 -13.29
C TYR A 226 -16.75 8.64 -12.55
N ARG A 227 -15.91 9.03 -11.59
CA ARG A 227 -15.94 10.37 -10.98
C ARG A 227 -14.97 11.29 -11.69
N LEU A 228 -15.48 12.21 -12.49
CA LEU A 228 -14.69 13.30 -13.03
C LEU A 228 -14.43 14.33 -11.93
N ILE A 229 -13.17 14.42 -11.51
CA ILE A 229 -12.73 15.30 -10.43
C ILE A 229 -12.60 16.74 -10.92
N ASP A 230 -13.12 17.69 -10.14
CA ASP A 230 -12.93 19.13 -10.31
C ASP A 230 -13.39 19.69 -11.68
N THR A 231 -14.63 19.34 -12.06
CA THR A 231 -15.25 19.78 -13.32
C THR A 231 -15.66 21.26 -13.32
N ALA A 232 -15.75 21.90 -12.16
CA ALA A 232 -16.15 23.30 -12.01
C ALA A 232 -15.18 24.27 -12.74
N GLY A 233 -13.88 23.99 -12.69
CA GLY A 233 -12.86 24.78 -13.40
C GLY A 233 -12.93 24.64 -14.92
N ILE A 234 -13.52 23.53 -15.41
CA ILE A 234 -13.69 23.22 -16.83
C ILE A 234 -14.97 23.86 -17.39
N ARG A 235 -16.06 23.90 -16.61
CA ARG A 235 -17.38 24.46 -17.01
C ARG A 235 -17.48 25.98 -16.90
N LYS A 236 -16.84 26.62 -15.90
CA LYS A 236 -16.91 28.08 -15.70
C LYS A 236 -16.22 28.93 -16.78
N LYS A 237 -15.49 28.32 -17.73
CA LYS A 237 -14.72 29.03 -18.77
C LYS A 237 -15.54 29.67 -19.90
N LYS A 238 -16.86 29.52 -19.94
CA LYS A 238 -17.69 30.20 -20.96
C LYS A 238 -17.97 31.68 -20.68
N SER A 239 -17.64 32.25 -19.51
CA SER A 239 -18.19 33.58 -19.16
C SER A 239 -17.35 34.55 -18.30
N VAL A 240 -16.02 34.40 -18.10
CA VAL A 240 -15.27 35.40 -17.32
C VAL A 240 -13.83 35.63 -17.83
N GLU A 241 -13.52 36.87 -18.21
CA GLU A 241 -12.18 37.45 -18.28
C GLU A 241 -11.75 37.94 -16.88
N TYR A 242 -10.68 37.37 -16.31
CA TYR A 242 -9.51 38.05 -15.70
C TYR A 242 -8.60 37.04 -14.96
N GLY A 243 -7.29 37.30 -14.91
CA GLY A 243 -6.18 36.37 -14.57
C GLY A 243 -6.00 36.01 -13.08
N PRO A 244 -4.78 35.61 -12.61
CA PRO A 244 -3.58 35.10 -13.30
C PRO A 244 -3.52 33.56 -13.32
N GLU A 245 -2.75 33.00 -14.25
CA GLU A 245 -2.55 31.56 -14.50
C GLU A 245 -2.16 30.71 -13.28
N PHE A 246 -1.68 31.35 -12.20
CA PHE A 246 -1.20 30.73 -10.96
C PHE A 246 -2.28 29.90 -10.23
N PHE A 247 -3.55 30.31 -10.25
CA PHE A 247 -4.63 29.55 -9.61
C PHE A 247 -5.02 28.27 -10.38
N GLY A 248 -4.66 28.17 -11.67
CA GLY A 248 -4.95 26.99 -12.50
C GLY A 248 -4.09 25.78 -12.15
N ILE A 249 -2.81 26.00 -11.81
CA ILE A 249 -1.85 24.93 -11.52
C ILE A 249 -2.13 24.29 -10.16
N ASN A 250 -2.32 25.08 -9.11
CA ASN A 250 -2.62 24.53 -7.77
C ASN A 250 -3.91 23.72 -7.75
N ARG A 251 -4.91 24.16 -8.53
CA ARG A 251 -6.14 23.42 -8.74
C ARG A 251 -5.89 22.08 -9.44
N ALA A 252 -5.11 22.07 -10.52
CA ALA A 252 -4.73 20.83 -11.21
C ALA A 252 -3.98 19.86 -10.27
N PHE A 253 -3.09 20.36 -9.41
CA PHE A 253 -2.40 19.53 -8.41
C PHE A 253 -3.37 18.92 -7.38
N LYS A 254 -4.38 19.69 -6.91
CA LYS A 254 -5.43 19.15 -6.03
C LYS A 254 -6.24 18.06 -6.74
N ALA A 255 -6.53 18.22 -8.03
CA ALA A 255 -7.23 17.22 -8.84
C ALA A 255 -6.39 15.94 -9.01
N ILE A 256 -5.10 16.06 -9.33
CA ILE A 256 -4.16 14.93 -9.45
C ILE A 256 -4.14 14.10 -8.16
N ARG A 257 -4.00 14.73 -6.99
CA ARG A 257 -3.96 14.02 -5.70
C ARG A 257 -5.24 13.25 -5.35
N ARG A 258 -6.39 13.67 -5.88
CA ARG A 258 -7.70 13.05 -5.60
C ARG A 258 -8.07 11.97 -6.61
N ALA A 259 -7.35 11.87 -7.72
CA ALA A 259 -7.65 10.94 -8.80
C ALA A 259 -6.95 9.58 -8.60
N ASP A 260 -7.55 8.53 -9.14
CA ASP A 260 -6.88 7.25 -9.36
C ASP A 260 -6.07 7.33 -10.66
N VAL A 261 -6.65 7.97 -11.68
CA VAL A 261 -6.09 8.12 -13.02
C VAL A 261 -6.21 9.55 -13.52
N VAL A 262 -5.16 10.03 -14.16
CA VAL A 262 -5.06 11.38 -14.69
C VAL A 262 -5.02 11.34 -16.21
N LEU A 263 -5.94 12.07 -16.85
CA LEU A 263 -5.89 12.35 -18.28
C LEU A 263 -5.06 13.61 -18.49
N LEU A 264 -3.79 13.46 -18.89
CA LEU A 264 -2.92 14.57 -19.25
C LEU A 264 -3.21 14.98 -20.70
N VAL A 265 -3.95 16.07 -20.87
CA VAL A 265 -4.35 16.58 -22.19
C VAL A 265 -3.31 17.52 -22.75
N ILE A 266 -2.75 17.15 -23.90
CA ILE A 266 -1.75 17.89 -24.66
C ILE A 266 -2.37 18.37 -25.97
N ASP A 267 -2.05 19.57 -26.40
CA ASP A 267 -2.47 20.10 -27.70
C ASP A 267 -1.53 19.60 -28.80
N ALA A 268 -2.06 18.93 -29.82
CA ALA A 268 -1.26 18.43 -30.94
C ALA A 268 -0.58 19.55 -31.75
N LEU A 269 -1.11 20.78 -31.74
CA LEU A 269 -0.52 21.89 -32.50
C LEU A 269 0.67 22.51 -31.74
N ASP A 270 0.57 22.63 -30.42
CA ASP A 270 1.63 23.22 -29.58
C ASP A 270 2.69 22.20 -29.15
N GLY A 271 2.35 20.91 -29.16
CA GLY A 271 3.16 19.85 -28.54
C GLY A 271 3.29 20.00 -27.02
N VAL A 272 4.33 19.38 -26.46
CA VAL A 272 4.59 19.38 -25.01
C VAL A 272 5.29 20.68 -24.59
N THR A 273 4.69 21.45 -23.71
CA THR A 273 5.29 22.68 -23.14
C THR A 273 5.87 22.48 -21.75
N GLU A 274 6.54 23.50 -21.19
CA GLU A 274 7.05 23.48 -19.80
C GLU A 274 5.93 23.28 -18.77
N GLN A 275 4.76 23.87 -18.99
CA GLN A 275 3.62 23.70 -18.08
C GLN A 275 3.08 22.27 -18.13
N ASP A 276 3.09 21.62 -19.30
CA ASP A 276 2.72 20.21 -19.43
C ASP A 276 3.73 19.32 -18.70
N GLN A 277 5.03 19.60 -18.82
CA GLN A 277 6.08 18.89 -18.06
C GLN A 277 5.91 19.05 -16.54
N LYS A 278 5.54 20.25 -16.06
CA LYS A 278 5.29 20.47 -14.63
C LYS A 278 4.10 19.69 -14.10
N LEU A 279 3.02 19.60 -14.87
CA LEU A 279 1.86 18.77 -14.53
C LEU A 279 2.22 17.28 -14.56
N ALA A 280 2.94 16.85 -15.60
CA ALA A 280 3.44 15.49 -15.76
C ALA A 280 4.34 15.06 -14.59
N GLY A 281 5.29 15.90 -14.20
CA GLY A 281 6.17 15.63 -13.05
C GLY A 281 5.36 15.45 -11.76
N ARG A 282 4.28 16.22 -11.58
CA ARG A 282 3.41 16.04 -10.42
C ARG A 282 2.64 14.72 -10.43
N ILE A 283 2.21 14.25 -11.60
CA ILE A 283 1.53 12.95 -11.75
C ILE A 283 2.45 11.82 -11.30
N GLU A 284 3.72 11.84 -11.73
CA GLU A 284 4.75 10.88 -11.34
C GLU A 284 5.06 10.95 -9.84
N GLU A 285 5.28 12.16 -9.30
CA GLU A 285 5.56 12.39 -7.86
C GLU A 285 4.44 11.86 -6.96
N ASP A 286 3.18 12.18 -7.28
CA ASP A 286 2.01 11.73 -6.54
C ASP A 286 1.67 10.25 -6.81
N GLY A 287 2.41 9.61 -7.73
CA GLY A 287 2.29 8.19 -8.06
C GLY A 287 0.94 7.83 -8.65
N ARG A 288 0.39 8.65 -9.53
CA ARG A 288 -0.95 8.43 -10.12
C ARG A 288 -0.86 7.72 -11.47
N ALA A 289 -1.86 6.89 -11.77
CA ALA A 289 -2.00 6.35 -13.11
C ALA A 289 -2.24 7.49 -14.12
N CYS A 290 -1.81 7.30 -15.36
CA CYS A 290 -1.83 8.36 -16.37
C CYS A 290 -2.14 7.81 -17.75
N VAL A 291 -2.97 8.57 -18.48
CA VAL A 291 -3.16 8.43 -19.93
C VAL A 291 -2.89 9.79 -20.56
N ILE A 292 -1.98 9.81 -21.53
CA ILE A 292 -1.62 11.02 -22.28
C ILE A 292 -2.59 11.16 -23.45
N VAL A 293 -3.38 12.22 -23.44
CA VAL A 293 -4.40 12.50 -24.45
C VAL A 293 -3.91 13.63 -25.34
N VAL A 294 -3.47 13.30 -26.56
CA VAL A 294 -3.05 14.26 -27.57
C VAL A 294 -4.27 14.71 -28.36
N ASN A 295 -4.82 15.87 -28.01
CA ASN A 295 -6.08 16.39 -28.54
C ASN A 295 -5.86 17.34 -29.73
N LYS A 296 -6.95 17.67 -30.45
CA LYS A 296 -6.96 18.45 -31.70
C LYS A 296 -6.24 17.75 -32.86
N TRP A 297 -6.23 16.42 -32.83
CA TRP A 297 -5.61 15.62 -33.90
C TRP A 297 -6.29 15.83 -35.27
N ASP A 298 -7.51 16.38 -35.31
CA ASP A 298 -8.18 16.77 -36.56
C ASP A 298 -7.51 17.95 -37.28
N ALA A 299 -6.79 18.81 -36.55
CA ALA A 299 -6.16 20.01 -37.10
C ALA A 299 -4.73 19.78 -37.63
N VAL A 300 -4.17 18.60 -37.40
CA VAL A 300 -2.83 18.22 -37.86
C VAL A 300 -2.92 17.66 -39.28
N GLU A 301 -2.10 18.20 -40.19
CA GLU A 301 -1.88 17.59 -41.51
C GLU A 301 -1.07 16.30 -41.35
N LYS A 302 -1.53 15.22 -41.98
CA LYS A 302 -1.04 13.86 -41.68
C LYS A 302 -0.40 13.24 -42.90
N ASP A 303 0.74 12.61 -42.67
CA ASP A 303 1.37 11.61 -43.52
C ASP A 303 1.51 10.28 -42.76
N SER A 304 2.21 9.31 -43.36
CA SER A 304 2.45 7.98 -42.77
C SER A 304 3.35 8.01 -41.53
N HIS A 305 4.15 9.06 -41.33
CA HIS A 305 5.17 9.12 -40.26
C HIS A 305 4.78 10.05 -39.12
N THR A 306 3.80 10.94 -39.33
CA THR A 306 3.41 12.00 -38.39
C THR A 306 3.15 11.46 -36.97
N ILE A 307 2.46 10.32 -36.83
CA ILE A 307 2.19 9.74 -35.50
C ILE A 307 3.49 9.35 -34.78
N TYR A 308 4.44 8.77 -35.50
CA TYR A 308 5.73 8.34 -34.93
C TYR A 308 6.61 9.54 -34.54
N ASP A 309 6.60 10.59 -35.35
CA ASP A 309 7.34 11.82 -35.06
C ASP A 309 6.80 12.50 -33.81
N PHE A 310 5.48 12.60 -33.68
CA PHE A 310 4.84 13.13 -32.48
C PHE A 310 5.13 12.27 -31.25
N ASP A 311 5.08 10.95 -31.39
CA ASP A 311 5.40 10.02 -30.30
C ASP A 311 6.84 10.22 -29.81
N HIS A 312 7.80 10.32 -30.73
CA HIS A 312 9.20 10.58 -30.41
C HIS A 312 9.40 11.95 -29.73
N GLN A 313 8.72 13.00 -30.22
CA GLN A 313 8.78 14.33 -29.60
C GLN A 313 8.20 14.36 -28.18
N ILE A 314 7.11 13.62 -27.93
CA ILE A 314 6.50 13.48 -26.62
C ILE A 314 7.44 12.70 -25.69
N SER A 315 7.97 11.55 -26.11
CA SER A 315 8.96 10.77 -25.33
C SER A 315 10.17 11.59 -24.97
N ALA A 316 10.69 12.41 -25.89
CA ALA A 316 11.86 13.25 -25.62
C ALA A 316 11.66 14.26 -24.48
N ARG A 317 10.41 14.72 -24.25
CA ARG A 317 10.08 15.71 -23.21
C ARG A 317 9.42 15.09 -21.97
N LEU A 318 8.77 13.94 -22.09
CA LEU A 318 8.01 13.26 -21.03
C LEU A 318 8.49 11.81 -20.81
N ASN A 319 9.79 11.54 -20.98
CA ASN A 319 10.37 10.20 -20.82
C ASN A 319 10.05 9.52 -19.46
N PHE A 320 9.89 10.31 -18.40
CA PHE A 320 9.50 9.81 -17.08
C PHE A 320 8.04 9.33 -17.01
N LEU A 321 7.24 9.57 -18.05
CA LEU A 321 5.90 9.02 -18.27
C LEU A 321 5.85 8.05 -19.47
N ASP A 322 6.97 7.46 -19.91
CA ASP A 322 6.95 6.49 -21.03
C ASP A 322 6.07 5.26 -20.74
N TRP A 323 5.80 4.98 -19.47
CA TRP A 323 4.86 3.97 -19.03
C TRP A 323 3.39 4.32 -19.29
N ALA A 324 3.06 5.59 -19.55
CA ALA A 324 1.69 6.05 -19.77
C ALA A 324 1.27 5.85 -21.23
N LYS A 325 0.12 5.21 -21.45
CA LYS A 325 -0.45 5.06 -22.79
C LYS A 325 -0.79 6.42 -23.40
N ARG A 326 -0.52 6.55 -24.69
CA ARG A 326 -0.78 7.75 -25.49
C ARG A 326 -1.94 7.49 -26.44
N ILE A 327 -2.85 8.46 -26.54
CA ILE A 327 -3.96 8.40 -27.48
C ILE A 327 -4.15 9.74 -28.19
N PHE A 328 -4.17 9.67 -29.52
CA PHE A 328 -4.42 10.82 -30.40
C PHE A 328 -5.90 10.91 -30.70
N VAL A 329 -6.54 12.01 -30.29
CA VAL A 329 -7.99 12.20 -30.33
C VAL A 329 -8.38 13.56 -30.90
N SER A 330 -9.65 13.68 -31.28
CA SER A 330 -10.28 14.97 -31.49
C SER A 330 -11.56 15.06 -30.66
N ALA A 331 -11.51 15.85 -29.59
CA ALA A 331 -12.70 16.16 -28.80
C ALA A 331 -13.74 16.98 -29.58
N LYS A 332 -13.36 17.58 -30.72
CA LYS A 332 -14.28 18.33 -31.59
C LYS A 332 -15.10 17.41 -32.48
N THR A 333 -14.48 16.39 -33.06
CA THR A 333 -15.15 15.45 -33.97
C THR A 333 -15.64 14.18 -33.27
N GLY A 334 -15.21 13.93 -32.02
CA GLY A 334 -15.45 12.68 -31.31
C GLY A 334 -14.45 11.57 -31.67
N GLN A 335 -13.50 11.83 -32.58
CA GLN A 335 -12.56 10.82 -33.05
C GLN A 335 -11.77 10.21 -31.87
N ARG A 336 -11.94 8.90 -31.68
CA ARG A 336 -11.26 8.06 -30.68
C ARG A 336 -11.51 8.47 -29.21
N VAL A 337 -12.51 9.30 -28.93
CA VAL A 337 -12.88 9.68 -27.55
C VAL A 337 -13.38 8.48 -26.72
N PRO A 338 -14.23 7.56 -27.23
CA PRO A 338 -14.68 6.39 -26.46
C PRO A 338 -13.52 5.53 -25.93
N LYS A 339 -12.46 5.37 -26.74
CA LYS A 339 -11.28 4.57 -26.40
C LYS A 339 -10.48 5.11 -25.22
N ILE A 340 -10.71 6.36 -24.80
CA ILE A 340 -10.04 6.90 -23.62
C ILE A 340 -10.51 6.17 -22.36
N LEU A 341 -11.79 5.80 -22.26
CA LEU A 341 -12.33 5.08 -21.10
C LEU A 341 -11.73 3.67 -21.00
N GLU A 342 -11.61 2.96 -22.13
CA GLU A 342 -10.92 1.66 -22.18
C GLU A 342 -9.46 1.74 -21.66
N LEU A 343 -8.73 2.80 -22.03
CA LEU A 343 -7.37 3.03 -21.54
C LEU A 343 -7.33 3.41 -20.06
N VAL A 344 -8.35 4.14 -19.59
CA VAL A 344 -8.51 4.48 -18.17
C VAL A 344 -8.72 3.22 -17.35
N ASP A 345 -9.62 2.34 -17.78
CA ASP A 345 -9.92 1.08 -17.08
C ASP A 345 -8.66 0.22 -16.98
N HIS A 346 -7.95 0.05 -18.10
CA HIS A 346 -6.70 -0.71 -18.12
C HIS A 346 -5.62 -0.08 -17.22
N ALA A 347 -5.44 1.24 -17.26
CA ALA A 347 -4.46 1.91 -16.41
C ALA A 347 -4.79 1.74 -14.92
N VAL A 348 -6.08 1.79 -14.55
CA VAL A 348 -6.53 1.58 -13.16
C VAL A 348 -6.36 0.12 -12.73
N GLU A 349 -6.71 -0.83 -13.58
CA GLU A 349 -6.46 -2.25 -13.35
C GLU A 349 -4.97 -2.50 -13.03
N GLN A 350 -4.07 -2.00 -13.89
CA GLN A 350 -2.63 -2.11 -13.68
C GLN A 350 -2.14 -1.35 -12.43
N HIS A 351 -2.75 -0.20 -12.12
CA HIS A 351 -2.42 0.59 -10.93
C HIS A 351 -2.81 -0.10 -9.61
N ARG A 352 -3.87 -0.90 -9.65
CA ARG A 352 -4.41 -1.67 -8.52
C ARG A 352 -3.81 -3.07 -8.43
N ARG A 353 -3.13 -3.54 -9.47
CA ARG A 353 -2.62 -4.91 -9.59
C ARG A 353 -1.65 -5.28 -8.48
N ARG A 354 -1.96 -6.38 -7.78
CA ARG A 354 -1.09 -7.07 -6.83
C ARG A 354 -0.48 -8.30 -7.52
N VAL A 355 0.81 -8.50 -7.31
CA VAL A 355 1.57 -9.66 -7.79
C VAL A 355 2.14 -10.39 -6.58
N SER A 356 2.09 -11.73 -6.59
CA SER A 356 2.61 -12.54 -5.49
C SER A 356 4.13 -12.43 -5.37
N THR A 357 4.64 -12.59 -4.15
CA THR A 357 6.08 -12.59 -3.87
C THR A 357 6.83 -13.63 -4.71
N SER A 358 6.24 -14.80 -4.98
CA SER A 358 6.88 -15.83 -5.83
C SER A 358 7.13 -15.34 -7.25
N VAL A 359 6.10 -14.78 -7.90
CA VAL A 359 6.19 -14.27 -9.28
C VAL A 359 7.17 -13.09 -9.37
N VAL A 360 7.19 -12.21 -8.36
CA VAL A 360 8.19 -11.12 -8.29
C VAL A 360 9.62 -11.69 -8.26
N ASN A 361 9.86 -12.74 -7.47
CA ASN A 361 11.19 -13.32 -7.35
C ASN A 361 11.61 -14.12 -8.59
N GLU A 362 10.69 -14.78 -9.28
CA GLU A 362 10.96 -15.43 -10.58
C GLU A 362 11.48 -14.41 -11.61
N VAL A 363 10.79 -13.28 -11.76
CA VAL A 363 11.23 -12.20 -12.66
C VAL A 363 12.55 -11.58 -12.22
N LEU A 364 12.80 -11.44 -10.92
CA LEU A 364 14.07 -10.93 -10.41
C LEU A 364 15.24 -11.88 -10.69
N GLU A 365 15.05 -13.18 -10.49
CA GLU A 365 16.08 -14.18 -10.76
C GLU A 365 16.48 -14.17 -12.24
N ASP A 366 15.50 -14.11 -13.13
CA ASP A 366 15.77 -14.03 -14.57
C ASP A 366 16.43 -12.70 -14.95
N ALA A 367 15.98 -11.57 -14.41
CA ALA A 367 16.64 -10.27 -14.60
C ALA A 367 18.12 -10.30 -14.14
N VAL A 368 18.42 -10.91 -13.00
CA VAL A 368 19.79 -11.00 -12.49
C VAL A 368 20.67 -11.91 -13.36
N LYS A 369 20.11 -12.99 -13.92
CA LYS A 369 20.82 -13.87 -14.87
C LYS A 369 21.19 -13.14 -16.16
N TRP A 370 20.26 -12.34 -16.70
CA TRP A 370 20.47 -11.57 -17.93
C TRP A 370 21.44 -10.42 -17.75
N HIS A 371 21.32 -9.68 -16.66
CA HIS A 371 22.24 -8.59 -16.35
C HIS A 371 22.62 -8.59 -14.87
N THR A 372 23.83 -9.07 -14.62
CA THR A 372 24.42 -9.13 -13.29
C THR A 372 24.47 -7.74 -12.62
N PRO A 373 24.20 -7.65 -11.30
CA PRO A 373 24.41 -6.43 -10.54
C PRO A 373 25.83 -5.87 -10.67
N PRO A 374 26.00 -4.53 -10.60
CA PRO A 374 27.29 -3.88 -10.73
C PRO A 374 28.29 -4.31 -9.65
N THR A 375 29.57 -4.33 -10.04
CA THR A 375 30.71 -4.58 -9.14
C THR A 375 31.55 -3.32 -9.01
N THR A 376 31.93 -2.97 -7.79
CA THR A 376 32.83 -1.84 -7.51
C THR A 376 34.26 -2.13 -7.93
N ARG A 377 35.08 -1.08 -8.08
CA ARG A 377 36.53 -1.20 -8.31
C ARG A 377 37.26 -2.02 -7.24
N GLN A 378 36.70 -2.11 -6.03
CA GLN A 378 37.24 -2.89 -4.90
C GLN A 378 36.72 -4.35 -4.88
N GLY A 379 36.01 -4.79 -5.93
CA GLY A 379 35.50 -6.16 -6.05
C GLY A 379 34.21 -6.45 -5.27
N ARG A 380 33.61 -5.46 -4.61
CA ARG A 380 32.31 -5.63 -3.94
C ARG A 380 31.18 -5.59 -4.97
N GLN A 381 30.43 -6.67 -5.09
CA GLN A 381 29.31 -6.83 -6.02
C GLN A 381 27.97 -6.63 -5.30
N GLY A 382 27.03 -5.95 -5.95
CA GLY A 382 25.64 -5.88 -5.49
C GLY A 382 24.99 -7.27 -5.52
N ARG A 383 24.15 -7.58 -4.53
CA ARG A 383 23.36 -8.82 -4.48
C ARG A 383 21.94 -8.49 -4.09
N ILE A 384 20.99 -8.99 -4.87
CA ILE A 384 19.56 -8.96 -4.56
C ILE A 384 19.22 -10.34 -4.00
N TYR A 385 18.61 -10.37 -2.81
CA TYR A 385 18.24 -11.61 -2.12
C TYR A 385 16.84 -12.05 -2.50
N TYR A 386 15.88 -11.13 -2.39
CA TYR A 386 14.48 -11.35 -2.75
C TYR A 386 13.76 -9.99 -2.85
N GLY A 387 12.58 -9.99 -3.44
CA GLY A 387 11.70 -8.82 -3.54
C GLY A 387 10.26 -9.15 -3.18
N THR A 388 9.51 -8.14 -2.76
CA THR A 388 8.06 -8.22 -2.53
C THR A 388 7.37 -6.92 -2.92
N GLN A 389 6.10 -7.01 -3.33
CA GLN A 389 5.25 -5.84 -3.56
C GLN A 389 4.58 -5.42 -2.25
N VAL A 390 5.01 -4.27 -1.72
CA VAL A 390 4.55 -3.76 -0.41
C VAL A 390 3.22 -3.02 -0.51
N THR A 391 3.00 -2.25 -1.59
CA THR A 391 1.75 -1.49 -1.78
C THR A 391 1.27 -1.54 -3.22
N VAL A 392 -0.03 -1.29 -3.39
CA VAL A 392 -0.68 -0.95 -4.65
C VAL A 392 -0.99 0.55 -4.67
N ARG A 393 -1.25 1.13 -5.85
CA ARG A 393 -1.62 2.54 -6.02
C ARG A 393 -0.59 3.58 -5.49
N PRO A 394 0.63 3.66 -6.06
CA PRO A 394 1.14 2.87 -7.18
C PRO A 394 1.78 1.54 -6.72
N PRO A 395 1.92 0.55 -7.64
CA PRO A 395 2.69 -0.66 -7.40
C PRO A 395 4.10 -0.32 -6.88
N SER A 396 4.36 -0.72 -5.64
CA SER A 396 5.61 -0.42 -4.95
C SER A 396 6.27 -1.69 -4.48
N PHE A 397 7.54 -1.87 -4.85
CA PHE A 397 8.34 -3.05 -4.57
C PHE A 397 9.49 -2.70 -3.64
N THR A 398 9.70 -3.54 -2.63
CA THR A 398 10.91 -3.49 -1.79
C THR A 398 11.77 -4.69 -2.13
N LEU A 399 13.01 -4.41 -2.56
CA LEU A 399 14.01 -5.39 -2.94
C LEU A 399 15.09 -5.41 -1.87
N PHE A 400 15.29 -6.58 -1.24
CA PHE A 400 16.25 -6.77 -0.17
C PHE A 400 17.62 -7.09 -0.74
N VAL A 401 18.61 -6.31 -0.35
CA VAL A 401 19.93 -6.30 -0.98
C VAL A 401 21.03 -6.29 0.06
N ASN A 402 22.24 -6.66 -0.35
CA ASN A 402 23.40 -6.63 0.55
C ASN A 402 23.80 -5.19 0.93
N ASP A 403 23.84 -4.29 -0.04
CA ASP A 403 24.22 -2.89 0.15
C ASP A 403 23.48 -2.03 -0.89
N PRO A 404 22.49 -1.22 -0.47
CA PRO A 404 21.72 -0.34 -1.35
C PRO A 404 22.59 0.61 -2.18
N HIS A 405 23.76 1.03 -1.69
CA HIS A 405 24.62 1.98 -2.38
C HIS A 405 25.32 1.36 -3.61
N LEU A 406 25.36 0.04 -3.71
CA LEU A 406 25.91 -0.66 -4.87
C LEU A 406 24.95 -0.65 -6.07
N LEU A 407 23.64 -0.59 -5.81
CA LEU A 407 22.59 -0.69 -6.82
C LEU A 407 22.08 0.71 -7.21
N LYS A 408 22.91 1.40 -8.00
CA LYS A 408 22.62 2.76 -8.49
C LYS A 408 21.38 2.81 -9.39
N ASP A 409 20.91 4.03 -9.68
CA ASP A 409 19.69 4.29 -10.47
C ASP A 409 19.67 3.59 -11.83
N ASN A 410 20.81 3.42 -12.51
CA ASN A 410 20.86 2.70 -13.78
C ASN A 410 20.38 1.25 -13.65
N TYR A 411 20.78 0.56 -12.57
CA TYR A 411 20.34 -0.81 -12.31
C TYR A 411 18.89 -0.84 -11.83
N ARG A 412 18.46 0.16 -11.05
CA ARG A 412 17.04 0.33 -10.69
C ARG A 412 16.14 0.45 -11.92
N ARG A 413 16.51 1.29 -12.89
CA ARG A 413 15.79 1.44 -14.17
C ARG A 413 15.78 0.15 -14.99
N TYR A 414 16.88 -0.60 -14.97
CA TYR A 414 16.93 -1.92 -15.59
C TYR A 414 15.91 -2.88 -14.96
N VAL A 415 15.90 -3.00 -13.63
CA VAL A 415 14.95 -3.86 -12.91
C VAL A 415 13.50 -3.39 -13.13
N GLU A 416 13.25 -2.07 -13.10
CA GLU A 416 11.94 -1.52 -13.43
C GLU A 416 11.48 -1.92 -14.83
N ARG A 417 12.35 -1.83 -15.84
CA ARG A 417 12.04 -2.27 -17.20
C ARG A 417 11.71 -3.77 -17.25
N GLN A 418 12.48 -4.62 -16.57
CA GLN A 418 12.19 -6.05 -16.49
C GLN A 418 10.85 -6.34 -15.81
N PHE A 419 10.50 -5.58 -14.76
CA PHE A 419 9.19 -5.70 -14.14
C PHE A 419 8.09 -5.29 -15.10
N ARG A 420 8.27 -4.23 -15.88
CA ARG A 420 7.28 -3.81 -16.86
C ARG A 420 7.09 -4.83 -17.98
N GLU A 421 8.17 -5.35 -18.53
CA GLU A 421 8.15 -6.33 -19.62
C GLU A 421 7.49 -7.66 -19.22
N ASN A 422 7.72 -8.13 -17.99
CA ASN A 422 7.26 -9.46 -17.55
C ASN A 422 5.97 -9.40 -16.71
N LEU A 423 5.75 -8.33 -15.94
CA LEU A 423 4.59 -8.18 -15.04
C LEU A 423 3.55 -7.21 -15.57
N GLY A 424 3.85 -6.35 -16.56
CA GLY A 424 2.91 -5.35 -17.09
C GLY A 424 3.07 -3.97 -16.44
N PHE A 425 2.05 -3.48 -15.74
CA PHE A 425 2.04 -2.14 -15.12
C PHE A 425 2.04 -0.98 -16.12
N GLU A 426 1.42 -1.20 -17.29
CA GLU A 426 1.17 -0.15 -18.25
C GLU A 426 0.14 0.87 -17.71
N GLY A 427 0.38 2.16 -17.93
CA GLY A 427 -0.49 3.23 -17.43
C GLY A 427 -0.27 3.60 -15.96
N THR A 428 0.69 3.00 -15.26
CA THR A 428 1.04 3.35 -13.86
C THR A 428 2.56 3.49 -13.64
N PRO A 429 3.00 4.38 -12.74
CA PRO A 429 4.38 4.38 -12.27
C PRO A 429 4.63 3.16 -11.38
N ILE A 430 5.88 2.71 -11.31
CA ILE A 430 6.35 1.67 -10.39
C ILE A 430 7.36 2.31 -9.44
N ARG A 431 7.24 2.02 -8.15
CA ARG A 431 8.25 2.43 -7.15
C ARG A 431 9.09 1.23 -6.75
N ILE A 432 10.42 1.36 -6.81
CA ILE A 432 11.36 0.32 -6.38
C ILE A 432 12.24 0.89 -5.28
N PHE A 433 12.25 0.23 -4.13
CA PHE A 433 13.06 0.59 -2.98
C PHE A 433 14.10 -0.49 -2.70
N TRP A 434 15.35 -0.08 -2.49
CA TRP A 434 16.42 -0.96 -2.05
C TRP A 434 16.48 -0.97 -0.52
N ARG A 435 16.37 -2.14 0.10
CA ARG A 435 16.51 -2.28 1.56
C ARG A 435 17.73 -3.14 1.90
N GLY A 436 18.68 -2.58 2.65
CA GLY A 436 19.83 -3.32 3.14
C GLY A 436 19.41 -4.35 4.20
N LYS A 437 19.91 -5.58 4.08
CA LYS A 437 19.71 -6.59 5.13
C LYS A 437 20.64 -6.29 6.31
N ALA A 438 20.13 -6.29 7.54
CA ALA A 438 20.97 -6.11 8.74
C ALA A 438 21.91 -7.31 8.93
N MET A 439 23.16 -7.06 9.37
CA MET A 439 24.21 -8.10 9.49
C MET A 439 23.79 -9.34 10.29
N ARG A 440 22.83 -9.24 11.21
CA ARG A 440 22.37 -10.36 12.06
C ARG A 440 21.67 -11.48 11.28
N ASP A 441 21.16 -11.21 10.08
CA ASP A 441 20.50 -12.24 9.25
C ASP A 441 21.46 -12.99 8.33
N LEU A 442 22.75 -12.62 8.28
CA LEU A 442 23.77 -13.31 7.49
C LEU A 442 24.26 -14.60 8.16
N GLU A 443 24.16 -14.70 9.50
CA GLU A 443 24.67 -15.86 10.24
C GLU A 443 23.70 -17.05 10.29
N ARG A 444 22.39 -16.83 10.08
CA ARG A 444 21.38 -17.92 10.15
C ARG A 444 21.28 -18.80 8.91
N ASN A 445 21.78 -18.34 7.74
CA ASN A 445 21.61 -19.04 6.46
C ASN A 445 22.90 -19.67 5.89
N ASN A 446 23.92 -19.92 6.73
CA ASN A 446 25.14 -20.58 6.27
C ASN A 446 25.19 -22.05 6.76
N PRO A 447 24.84 -23.05 5.93
CA PRO A 447 24.80 -24.46 6.36
C PRO A 447 26.19 -25.09 6.57
N ASN A 448 27.28 -24.35 6.29
CA ASN A 448 28.63 -24.86 6.48
C ASN A 448 29.33 -24.19 7.67
N ARG A 449 29.07 -24.70 8.87
CA ARG A 449 30.08 -24.70 9.93
C ARG A 449 30.52 -26.12 10.18
N ALA A 450 31.58 -26.51 9.47
CA ALA A 450 32.38 -27.66 9.85
C ALA A 450 32.80 -27.50 11.32
N THR A 451 32.45 -28.52 12.08
CA THR A 451 32.78 -28.74 13.48
C THR A 451 34.29 -28.55 13.69
N LYS A 452 34.70 -27.49 14.41
CA LYS A 452 36.00 -27.54 15.08
C LYS A 452 35.83 -28.44 16.29
N VAL A 453 36.22 -29.69 16.14
CA VAL A 453 36.43 -30.62 17.26
C VAL A 453 37.66 -30.14 18.04
N LYS A 454 37.49 -30.15 19.36
CA LYS A 454 38.38 -29.80 20.48
C LYS A 454 39.83 -29.44 20.18
#